data_AF-A0A846MZM5-F1
#
_entry.id   AF-A0A846MZM5-F1
#
_cell.length_a   1.000
_cell.length_b   1.000
_cell.length_c   1.000
_cell.angle_alpha   90.00
_cell.angle_beta   90.00
_cell.angle_gamma   90.00
#
_symmetry.space_group_name_H-M   'P 1'
#
loop_
_entity.id
_entity.type
_entity.pdbx_description
1 polymer ?
#
loop_
_entity_poly.entity_id
_entity_poly.type
_entity_poly.pdbx_seq_one_letter_code
_entity_poly.pdbx_strand_id
1 'polypeptide(L)'
;MTIRMLRNAALLAAAAVALAGCDTIRNAAGMDKSAPDEFAVTTKAPLVIPPDFNLLPPRPGAVPTNQVEPTEAAEDALFGNDAATIAAQLPNTYSDSEKMLLANAKVQNTDPQIRQHLASDYKGMIATDDGFTKDILFWQKPKEDTTNAPLDADKEAKRLDSKRAGQPGAAPAAGAPAASGPAKPAEEKKEDKGWFDGWFDWF
;
A
#
# COMPACT_ATOMS: atom_id res chain seq x y z
N MET A 1 26.29 -35.26 -59.27
CA MET A 1 25.05 -35.59 -58.52
C MET A 1 23.96 -34.67 -59.03
N THR A 2 22.93 -35.20 -59.70
CA THR A 2 21.94 -34.38 -60.42
C THR A 2 21.06 -33.59 -59.45
N ILE A 3 20.71 -32.35 -59.79
CA ILE A 3 19.82 -31.46 -59.00
C ILE A 3 18.51 -32.15 -58.56
N ARG A 4 18.04 -33.11 -59.35
CA ARG A 4 16.85 -33.92 -59.07
C ARG A 4 17.04 -34.88 -57.88
N MET A 5 18.24 -35.46 -57.74
CA MET A 5 18.59 -36.29 -56.57
C MET A 5 18.71 -35.45 -55.30
N LEU A 6 19.27 -34.24 -55.39
CA LEU A 6 19.40 -33.33 -54.24
C LEU A 6 18.02 -32.88 -53.72
N ARG A 7 17.07 -32.58 -54.63
CA ARG A 7 15.68 -32.23 -54.28
C ARG A 7 14.94 -33.37 -53.58
N ASN A 8 15.10 -34.60 -54.08
CA ASN A 8 14.45 -35.76 -53.48
C ASN A 8 15.02 -36.07 -52.09
N ALA A 9 16.34 -35.93 -51.90
CA ALA A 9 16.98 -36.09 -50.60
C ALA A 9 16.53 -35.02 -49.59
N ALA A 10 16.40 -33.76 -50.02
CA ALA A 10 15.90 -32.67 -49.17
C ALA A 10 14.44 -32.88 -48.75
N LEU A 11 13.57 -33.36 -49.65
CA LEU A 11 12.18 -33.69 -49.31
C LEU A 11 12.09 -34.85 -48.31
N LEU A 12 12.93 -35.87 -48.46
CA LEU A 12 12.99 -37.01 -47.54
C LEU A 12 13.49 -36.59 -46.16
N ALA A 13 14.50 -35.72 -46.10
CA ALA A 13 14.99 -35.17 -44.84
C ALA A 13 13.95 -34.30 -44.13
N ALA A 14 13.24 -33.44 -44.86
CA ALA A 14 12.16 -32.62 -44.31
C ALA A 14 11.01 -33.47 -43.75
N ALA A 15 10.62 -34.54 -44.45
CA ALA A 15 9.61 -35.48 -43.99
C ALA A 15 10.04 -36.22 -42.71
N ALA A 16 11.31 -36.63 -42.63
CA ALA A 16 11.85 -37.29 -41.44
C ALA A 16 11.81 -36.38 -40.20
N VAL A 17 12.16 -35.10 -40.36
CA VAL A 17 12.09 -34.11 -39.27
C VAL A 17 10.64 -33.83 -38.84
N ALA A 18 9.71 -33.74 -39.80
CA ALA A 18 8.29 -33.56 -39.50
C ALA A 18 7.69 -34.72 -38.70
N LEU A 19 8.06 -35.96 -39.03
CA LEU A 19 7.62 -37.16 -38.28
C LEU A 19 8.23 -37.22 -36.88
N ALA A 20 9.51 -36.86 -36.72
CA ALA A 20 10.16 -36.81 -35.40
C ALA A 20 9.58 -35.71 -34.49
N GLY A 21 9.14 -34.58 -35.08
CA GLY A 21 8.48 -33.50 -34.34
C GLY A 21 7.05 -33.82 -33.88
N CYS A 22 6.37 -34.79 -34.51
CA CYS A 22 5.02 -35.16 -34.09
C CYS A 22 4.99 -35.78 -32.69
N ASP A 23 6.02 -36.53 -32.28
CA ASP A 23 6.07 -37.18 -30.97
C ASP A 23 6.32 -36.16 -29.84
N THR A 24 7.20 -35.19 -30.09
CA THR A 24 7.47 -34.11 -29.13
C THR A 24 6.27 -33.18 -28.97
N ILE A 25 5.55 -32.86 -30.06
CA ILE A 25 4.30 -32.10 -30.01
C ILE A 25 3.22 -32.89 -29.28
N ARG A 26 3.16 -34.21 -29.46
CA ARG A 26 2.18 -35.07 -28.78
C ARG A 26 2.39 -35.11 -27.27
N ASN A 27 3.64 -35.17 -26.82
CA ASN A 27 4.00 -35.09 -25.41
C ASN A 27 3.77 -33.68 -24.85
N ALA A 28 4.17 -32.63 -25.56
CA ALA A 28 3.95 -31.23 -25.14
C ALA A 28 2.46 -30.83 -25.13
N ALA A 29 1.65 -31.40 -26.02
CA ALA A 29 0.20 -31.22 -26.05
C ALA A 29 -0.55 -32.04 -24.98
N GLY A 30 0.16 -32.77 -24.12
CA GLY A 30 -0.43 -33.55 -23.03
C GLY A 30 -1.31 -34.71 -23.51
N MET A 31 -1.12 -35.15 -24.76
CA MET A 31 -1.81 -36.31 -25.32
C MET A 31 -1.20 -37.62 -24.78
N ASP A 32 0.00 -37.53 -24.21
CA ASP A 32 0.61 -38.62 -23.46
C ASP A 32 0.13 -38.61 -22.01
N LYS A 33 -0.34 -39.77 -21.54
CA LYS A 33 -1.03 -39.89 -20.27
C LYS A 33 -0.03 -40.16 -19.15
N SER A 34 0.56 -39.11 -18.61
CA SER A 34 1.31 -39.16 -17.35
C SER A 34 0.32 -39.17 -16.18
N ALA A 35 -0.25 -40.33 -15.86
CA ALA A 35 -1.06 -40.48 -14.65
C ALA A 35 -0.15 -40.34 -13.41
N PRO A 36 -0.58 -39.61 -12.36
CA PRO A 36 0.13 -39.61 -11.09
C PRO A 36 0.20 -41.03 -10.53
N ASP A 37 1.33 -41.42 -9.97
CA ASP A 37 1.51 -42.75 -9.38
C ASP A 37 0.60 -42.93 -8.16
N GLU A 38 -0.49 -43.70 -8.34
CA GLU A 38 -1.44 -44.01 -7.27
C GLU A 38 -0.85 -44.84 -6.11
N PHE A 39 0.37 -45.37 -6.26
CA PHE A 39 1.08 -46.13 -5.25
C PHE A 39 2.25 -45.37 -4.62
N ALA A 40 2.42 -44.08 -4.91
CA ALA A 40 3.43 -43.25 -4.29
C ALA A 40 3.16 -43.09 -2.79
N VAL A 41 3.92 -43.80 -1.95
CA VAL A 41 3.84 -43.71 -0.49
C VAL A 41 4.67 -42.52 0.00
N THR A 42 4.02 -41.51 0.58
CA THR A 42 4.71 -40.44 1.31
C THR A 42 5.28 -40.99 2.62
N THR A 43 6.56 -40.73 2.88
CA THR A 43 7.20 -41.12 4.13
C THR A 43 6.66 -40.27 5.29
N LYS A 44 6.30 -40.92 6.39
CA LYS A 44 5.97 -40.23 7.65
C LYS A 44 7.24 -40.07 8.47
N ALA A 45 7.31 -38.99 9.26
CA ALA A 45 8.43 -38.77 10.18
C ALA A 45 8.59 -39.98 11.12
N PRO A 46 9.82 -40.44 11.39
CA PRO A 46 10.07 -41.59 12.26
C PRO A 46 9.60 -41.30 13.68
N LEU A 47 9.03 -42.32 14.33
CA LEU A 47 8.55 -42.19 15.70
C LEU A 47 9.73 -42.31 16.68
N VAL A 48 10.23 -41.17 17.15
CA VAL A 48 11.27 -41.12 18.19
C VAL A 48 10.60 -41.03 19.55
N ILE A 49 10.93 -41.96 20.44
CA ILE A 49 10.48 -41.94 21.83
C ILE A 49 11.39 -40.95 22.59
N PRO A 50 10.87 -39.81 23.07
CA PRO A 50 11.66 -38.89 23.87
C PRO A 50 12.05 -39.55 25.20
N PRO A 51 13.22 -39.22 25.76
CA PRO A 51 13.70 -39.80 27.02
C PRO A 51 12.83 -39.41 28.22
N ASP A 52 12.17 -38.25 28.14
CA ASP A 52 11.26 -37.76 29.18
C ASP A 52 9.81 -37.79 28.69
N PHE A 53 9.00 -38.66 29.30
CA PHE A 53 7.58 -38.84 29.00
C PHE A 53 6.68 -37.75 29.62
N ASN A 54 7.24 -36.59 29.99
CA ASN A 54 6.54 -35.51 30.69
C ASN A 54 5.71 -34.59 29.76
N LEU A 55 5.21 -35.13 28.65
CA LEU A 55 4.32 -34.37 27.76
C LEU A 55 2.89 -34.46 28.26
N LEU A 56 2.20 -33.31 28.29
CA LEU A 56 0.77 -33.29 28.50
C LEU A 56 0.12 -34.08 27.35
N PRO A 57 -0.81 -34.99 27.66
CA PRO A 57 -1.54 -35.71 26.62
C PRO A 57 -2.22 -34.69 25.69
N PRO A 58 -2.13 -34.89 24.37
CA PRO A 58 -2.75 -33.98 23.42
C PRO A 58 -4.26 -33.93 23.69
N ARG A 59 -4.86 -32.75 23.49
CA ARG A 59 -6.30 -32.59 23.68
C ARG A 59 -7.04 -33.51 22.70
N PRO A 60 -8.10 -34.20 23.13
CA PRO A 60 -8.92 -35.00 22.23
C PRO A 60 -9.40 -34.14 21.05
N GLY A 61 -9.11 -34.57 19.82
CA GLY A 61 -9.47 -33.86 18.60
C GLY A 61 -8.52 -32.74 18.15
N ALA A 62 -7.39 -32.50 18.84
CA ALA A 62 -6.36 -31.59 18.34
C ALA A 62 -5.60 -32.20 17.15
N VAL A 63 -5.23 -31.36 16.19
CA VAL A 63 -4.39 -31.76 15.05
C VAL A 63 -3.05 -32.33 15.53
N PRO A 64 -2.54 -33.42 14.93
CA PRO A 64 -1.25 -34.00 15.32
C PRO A 64 -0.11 -33.00 15.07
N THR A 65 0.72 -32.73 16.08
CA THR A 65 1.88 -31.83 15.95
C THR A 65 3.05 -32.46 15.19
N ASN A 66 3.07 -33.79 15.07
CA ASN A 66 4.18 -34.55 14.46
C ASN A 66 3.95 -34.84 12.97
N GLN A 67 2.87 -34.35 12.38
CA GLN A 67 2.53 -34.60 10.99
C GLN A 67 2.42 -33.25 10.27
N VAL A 68 3.38 -32.97 9.40
CA VAL A 68 3.26 -31.87 8.43
C VAL A 68 2.34 -32.37 7.32
N GLU A 69 1.38 -31.54 6.89
CA GLU A 69 0.52 -31.86 5.76
C GLU A 69 1.37 -31.99 4.48
N PRO A 70 1.12 -33.00 3.63
CA PRO A 70 1.94 -33.22 2.43
C PRO A 70 1.90 -32.02 1.47
N THR A 71 0.81 -31.27 1.46
CA THR A 71 0.71 -30.01 0.69
C THR A 71 1.65 -28.95 1.23
N GLU A 72 1.73 -28.79 2.56
CA GLU A 72 2.63 -27.82 3.19
C GLU A 72 4.11 -28.20 2.97
N ALA A 73 4.43 -29.50 3.03
CA ALA A 73 5.76 -30.01 2.71
C ALA A 73 6.13 -29.80 1.22
N ALA A 74 5.16 -29.94 0.31
CA ALA A 74 5.37 -29.67 -1.12
C ALA A 74 5.53 -28.18 -1.39
N GLU A 75 4.74 -27.32 -0.75
CA GLU A 75 4.89 -25.86 -0.83
C GLU A 75 6.24 -25.42 -0.29
N ASP A 76 6.71 -25.99 0.81
CA ASP A 76 8.05 -25.72 1.35
C ASP A 76 9.15 -26.30 0.43
N ALA A 77 8.94 -27.42 -0.25
CA ALA A 77 9.90 -27.89 -1.25
C ALA A 77 9.96 -26.98 -2.50
N LEU A 78 8.85 -26.34 -2.87
CA LEU A 78 8.75 -25.46 -4.05
C LEU A 78 9.18 -24.02 -3.75
N PHE A 79 8.88 -23.51 -2.56
CA PHE A 79 9.03 -22.10 -2.16
C PHE A 79 9.83 -21.90 -0.87
N GLY A 80 10.19 -22.98 -0.18
CA GLY A 80 11.01 -22.97 1.03
C GLY A 80 12.44 -22.61 0.67
N ASN A 81 12.67 -21.31 0.60
CA ASN A 81 14.01 -20.76 0.57
C ASN A 81 14.60 -20.92 1.97
N ASP A 82 15.81 -21.48 2.06
CA ASP A 82 16.52 -21.64 3.32
C ASP A 82 16.73 -20.27 3.97
N ALA A 83 16.25 -20.12 5.21
CA ALA A 83 16.33 -18.87 5.97
C ALA A 83 17.77 -18.34 6.07
N ALA A 84 18.78 -19.23 6.09
CA ALA A 84 20.18 -18.82 6.08
C ALA A 84 20.59 -18.16 4.74
N THR A 85 20.11 -18.69 3.62
CA THR A 85 20.38 -18.13 2.29
C THR A 85 19.69 -16.78 2.08
N ILE A 86 18.47 -16.63 2.60
CA ILE A 86 17.73 -15.37 2.58
C ILE A 86 18.45 -14.33 3.45
N ALA A 87 18.82 -14.69 4.68
CA ALA A 87 19.54 -13.80 5.60
C ALA A 87 20.85 -13.28 4.99
N ALA A 88 21.55 -14.09 4.19
CA ALA A 88 22.75 -13.68 3.46
C ALA A 88 22.48 -12.68 2.32
N GLN A 89 21.26 -12.68 1.76
CA GLN A 89 20.85 -11.76 0.68
C GLN A 89 20.32 -10.43 1.21
N LEU A 90 20.02 -10.32 2.50
CA LEU A 90 19.52 -9.08 3.11
C LEU A 90 20.61 -8.00 3.20
N PRO A 91 20.25 -6.71 3.05
CA PRO A 91 21.18 -5.59 3.20
C PRO A 91 21.92 -5.61 4.54
N ASN A 92 23.19 -5.17 4.55
CA ASN A 92 24.02 -5.05 5.76
C ASN A 92 23.59 -3.94 6.75
N THR A 93 22.44 -3.31 6.51
CA THR A 93 21.82 -2.35 7.42
C THR A 93 21.24 -3.03 8.66
N TYR A 94 20.93 -4.32 8.57
CA TYR A 94 20.36 -5.11 9.67
C TYR A 94 21.44 -5.91 10.39
N SER A 95 21.27 -6.09 11.70
CA SER A 95 22.12 -7.00 12.48
C SER A 95 21.88 -8.46 12.10
N ASP A 96 22.85 -9.36 12.38
CA ASP A 96 22.75 -10.77 11.98
C ASP A 96 21.51 -11.48 12.55
N SER A 97 21.14 -11.16 13.79
CA SER A 97 19.92 -11.68 14.43
C SER A 97 18.65 -11.14 13.77
N GLU A 98 18.64 -9.88 13.35
CA GLU A 98 17.52 -9.26 12.65
C GLU A 98 17.36 -9.84 11.26
N LYS A 99 18.45 -10.11 10.54
CA LYS A 99 18.42 -10.82 9.26
C LYS A 99 17.81 -12.22 9.39
N MET A 100 18.16 -12.96 10.44
CA MET A 100 17.57 -14.28 10.71
C MET A 100 16.08 -14.19 11.04
N LEU A 101 15.65 -13.18 11.80
CA LEU A 101 14.23 -12.98 12.11
C LEU A 101 13.42 -12.64 10.84
N LEU A 102 13.94 -11.75 10.00
CA LEU A 102 13.30 -11.35 8.73
C LEU A 102 13.26 -12.50 7.72
N ALA A 103 14.29 -13.34 7.69
CA ALA A 103 14.32 -14.54 6.87
C ALA A 103 13.26 -15.56 7.31
N ASN A 104 13.10 -15.79 8.62
CA ASN A 104 12.03 -16.64 9.16
C ASN A 104 10.63 -16.05 8.89
N ALA A 105 10.51 -14.72 8.87
CA ALA A 105 9.28 -14.02 8.51
C ALA A 105 8.99 -14.01 7.00
N LYS A 106 9.79 -14.72 6.18
CA LYS A 106 9.63 -14.86 4.71
C LYS A 106 9.57 -13.52 3.96
N VAL A 107 10.33 -12.52 4.43
CA VAL A 107 10.32 -11.14 3.88
C VAL A 107 10.98 -11.05 2.49
N GLN A 108 11.60 -12.12 1.97
CA GLN A 108 12.33 -12.13 0.69
C GLN A 108 11.56 -11.57 -0.53
N ASN A 109 10.23 -11.63 -0.54
CA ASN A 109 9.40 -11.11 -1.65
C ASN A 109 8.86 -9.70 -1.41
N THR A 110 9.26 -9.03 -0.32
CA THR A 110 8.78 -7.68 -0.01
C THR A 110 9.69 -6.65 -0.68
N ASP A 111 9.14 -5.88 -1.60
CA ASP A 111 9.85 -4.74 -2.20
C ASP A 111 10.20 -3.71 -1.10
N PRO A 112 11.48 -3.42 -0.85
CA PRO A 112 11.88 -2.40 0.12
C PRO A 112 11.37 -1.00 -0.24
N GLN A 113 10.97 -0.77 -1.50
CA GLN A 113 10.42 0.49 -1.98
C GLN A 113 8.89 0.52 -2.08
N ILE A 114 8.19 -0.47 -1.51
CA ILE A 114 6.72 -0.55 -1.57
C ILE A 114 6.05 0.72 -1.03
N ARG A 115 6.67 1.39 -0.05
CA ARG A 115 6.15 2.65 0.51
C ARG A 115 6.26 3.81 -0.47
N GLN A 116 7.34 3.90 -1.26
CA GLN A 116 7.44 4.92 -2.30
C GLN A 116 6.50 4.62 -3.47
N HIS A 117 6.40 3.36 -3.88
CA HIS A 117 5.46 2.94 -4.93
C HIS A 117 4.03 3.29 -4.53
N LEU A 118 3.64 2.94 -3.30
CA LEU A 118 2.33 3.24 -2.77
C LEU A 118 2.09 4.75 -2.63
N ALA A 119 3.10 5.52 -2.23
CA ALA A 119 3.01 6.98 -2.18
C ALA A 119 2.83 7.60 -3.58
N SER A 120 3.49 7.08 -4.62
CA SER A 120 3.25 7.51 -6.00
C SER A 120 1.86 7.11 -6.50
N ASP A 121 1.38 5.92 -6.16
CA ASP A 121 0.05 5.43 -6.56
C ASP A 121 -1.05 6.28 -5.91
N TYR A 122 -0.94 6.55 -4.60
CA TYR A 122 -1.89 7.40 -3.87
C TYR A 122 -1.91 8.84 -4.39
N LYS A 123 -0.75 9.37 -4.82
CA LYS A 123 -0.68 10.72 -5.39
C LYS A 123 -1.49 10.84 -6.69
N GLY A 124 -1.56 9.77 -7.49
CA GLY A 124 -2.39 9.72 -8.69
C GLY A 124 -3.89 9.66 -8.38
N MET A 125 -4.29 8.98 -7.31
CA MET A 125 -5.70 8.79 -6.94
C MET A 125 -6.32 10.02 -6.24
N ILE A 126 -5.57 10.70 -5.35
CA ILE A 126 -6.08 11.86 -4.59
C ILE A 126 -6.27 13.10 -5.50
N ALA A 127 -5.54 13.20 -6.61
CA ALA A 127 -5.65 14.33 -7.53
C ALA A 127 -6.83 14.25 -8.50
N THR A 128 -7.59 13.14 -8.52
CA THR A 128 -8.69 12.98 -9.46
C THR A 128 -9.98 13.52 -8.84
N ASP A 129 -10.18 14.82 -9.09
CA ASP A 129 -11.48 15.50 -9.17
C ASP A 129 -12.05 16.22 -7.92
N ASP A 130 -11.19 16.94 -7.21
CA ASP A 130 -11.64 18.05 -6.35
C ASP A 130 -12.33 19.16 -7.17
N GLY A 131 -11.99 19.31 -8.45
CA GLY A 131 -12.48 20.38 -9.33
C GLY A 131 -13.98 20.29 -9.59
N PHE A 132 -14.45 19.15 -10.10
CA PHE A 132 -15.88 18.91 -10.33
C PHE A 132 -16.69 18.97 -9.04
N THR A 133 -16.18 18.36 -7.97
CA THR A 133 -16.84 18.38 -6.67
C THR A 133 -16.94 19.81 -6.12
N LYS A 134 -15.88 20.62 -6.27
CA LYS A 134 -15.88 22.05 -5.92
C LYS A 134 -16.81 22.86 -6.81
N ASP A 135 -16.88 22.59 -8.10
CA ASP A 135 -17.79 23.30 -9.01
C ASP A 135 -19.26 23.05 -8.65
N ILE A 136 -19.60 21.84 -8.17
CA ILE A 136 -20.94 21.54 -7.65
C ILE A 136 -21.16 22.21 -6.29
N LEU A 137 -20.19 22.12 -5.37
CA LEU A 137 -20.33 22.64 -4.01
C LEU A 137 -20.32 24.18 -3.95
N PHE A 138 -19.56 24.81 -4.84
CA PHE A 138 -19.31 26.25 -4.93
C PHE A 138 -19.83 26.86 -6.23
N TRP A 139 -20.93 26.32 -6.78
CA TRP A 139 -21.56 26.81 -8.02
C TRP A 139 -22.06 28.26 -7.94
N GLN A 140 -22.08 28.85 -6.73
CA GLN A 140 -22.46 30.23 -6.44
C GLN A 140 -21.22 31.06 -6.10
N LYS A 141 -21.22 32.33 -6.55
CA LYS A 141 -20.11 33.30 -6.42
C LYS A 141 -19.33 33.10 -5.10
N PRO A 142 -18.03 32.77 -5.18
CA PRO A 142 -17.23 32.51 -3.99
C PRO A 142 -17.18 33.77 -3.13
N LYS A 143 -17.62 33.66 -1.87
CA LYS A 143 -17.12 34.55 -0.83
C LYS A 143 -15.67 34.12 -0.60
N GLU A 144 -14.76 34.97 -1.05
CA GLU A 144 -13.30 34.90 -0.93
C GLU A 144 -12.78 33.75 -0.04
N ASP A 145 -12.06 32.82 -0.68
CA ASP A 145 -11.36 31.72 -0.02
C ASP A 145 -10.36 32.25 1.02
N THR A 146 -10.68 32.12 2.30
CA THR A 146 -9.77 32.46 3.42
C THR A 146 -8.90 31.29 3.86
N THR A 147 -8.87 30.16 3.13
CA THR A 147 -8.15 28.95 3.56
C THR A 147 -6.63 29.17 3.72
N ASN A 148 -6.04 30.18 3.08
CA ASN A 148 -4.61 30.52 3.21
C ASN A 148 -4.33 32.01 3.52
N ALA A 149 -5.35 32.82 3.82
CA ALA A 149 -5.14 34.20 4.23
C ALA A 149 -4.94 34.27 5.76
N PRO A 150 -3.95 35.04 6.28
CA PRO A 150 -3.82 35.23 7.72
C PRO A 150 -5.11 35.81 8.31
N LEU A 151 -5.83 35.02 9.09
CA LEU A 151 -7.00 35.48 9.82
C LEU A 151 -6.55 36.33 11.00
N ASP A 152 -7.08 37.55 11.08
CA ASP A 152 -6.92 38.45 12.23
C ASP A 152 -7.83 37.96 13.37
N ALA A 153 -7.21 37.38 14.40
CA ALA A 153 -7.90 36.77 15.53
C ALA A 153 -8.80 37.77 16.30
N ASP A 154 -8.39 39.03 16.40
CA ASP A 154 -9.12 40.05 17.16
C ASP A 154 -10.40 40.50 16.44
N LYS A 155 -10.35 40.58 15.10
CA LYS A 155 -11.53 40.88 14.29
C LYS A 155 -12.51 39.72 14.29
N GLU A 156 -12.01 38.50 14.25
CA GLU A 156 -12.85 37.30 14.26
C GLU A 156 -13.52 37.07 15.62
N ALA A 157 -12.81 37.32 16.74
CA ALA A 157 -13.38 37.27 18.08
C ALA A 157 -14.56 38.24 18.24
N LYS A 158 -14.42 39.50 17.80
CA LYS A 158 -15.50 40.49 17.84
C LYS A 158 -16.71 40.09 16.99
N ARG A 159 -16.48 39.45 15.84
CA ARG A 159 -17.54 38.91 14.97
C ARG A 159 -18.28 37.75 15.62
N LEU A 160 -17.59 36.93 16.42
CA LEU A 160 -18.18 35.83 17.17
C LEU A 160 -18.97 36.34 18.38
N ASP A 161 -18.44 37.32 19.11
CA ASP A 161 -19.12 37.92 20.27
C ASP A 161 -20.41 38.63 19.88
N SER A 162 -20.41 39.37 18.77
CA SER A 162 -21.62 40.01 18.22
C SER A 162 -22.67 39.01 17.77
N LYS A 163 -22.28 37.85 17.21
CA LYS A 163 -23.23 36.76 16.90
C LYS A 163 -23.73 36.05 18.16
N ARG A 164 -22.89 35.91 19.17
CA ARG A 164 -23.23 35.30 20.46
C ARG A 164 -24.20 36.17 21.26
N ALA A 165 -24.03 37.48 21.21
CA ALA A 165 -24.93 38.45 21.85
C ALA A 165 -26.36 38.42 21.27
N GLY A 166 -26.54 37.95 20.04
CA GLY A 166 -27.85 37.76 19.41
C GLY A 166 -28.48 36.39 19.65
N GLN A 167 -27.78 35.44 20.28
CA GLN A 167 -28.28 34.10 20.59
C GLN A 167 -28.58 33.97 22.09
N PRO A 168 -29.86 33.91 22.52
CA PRO A 168 -30.19 33.68 23.92
C PRO A 168 -29.86 32.22 24.27
N GLY A 169 -28.75 31.98 24.98
CA GLY A 169 -28.50 30.68 25.62
C GLY A 169 -27.06 30.16 25.75
N ALA A 170 -26.00 30.89 25.38
CA ALA A 170 -24.63 30.36 25.52
C ALA A 170 -23.92 30.86 26.79
N ALA A 171 -23.91 30.03 27.84
CA ALA A 171 -23.22 30.24 29.13
C ALA A 171 -21.73 30.65 28.99
N PRO A 172 -21.17 31.51 29.86
CA PRO A 172 -19.82 32.05 29.71
C PRO A 172 -18.76 30.97 29.88
N ALA A 173 -17.83 30.88 28.92
CA ALA A 173 -16.65 30.04 29.04
C ALA A 173 -15.67 30.72 29.99
N ALA A 174 -15.33 30.03 31.08
CA ALA A 174 -14.24 30.38 31.96
C ALA A 174 -12.90 30.27 31.19
N GLY A 175 -12.01 31.24 31.41
CA GLY A 175 -10.61 31.15 30.97
C GLY A 175 -10.14 32.32 30.12
N ALA A 176 -10.01 33.50 30.72
CA ALA A 176 -9.19 34.57 30.17
C ALA A 176 -7.72 34.36 30.63
N PRO A 177 -6.73 34.28 29.72
CA PRO A 177 -5.35 34.48 30.12
C PRO A 177 -4.96 35.96 30.00
N ALA A 178 -4.34 36.42 31.09
CA ALA A 178 -3.48 37.57 31.30
C ALA A 178 -3.19 38.52 30.11
N ALA A 179 -3.66 39.77 30.25
CA ALA A 179 -3.08 40.92 29.57
C ALA A 179 -2.49 41.88 30.63
N SER A 180 -1.16 41.88 30.75
CA SER A 180 -0.40 42.95 31.42
C SER A 180 0.47 43.64 30.37
N GLY A 181 0.07 44.86 30.01
CA GLY A 181 0.84 45.77 29.16
C GLY A 181 0.17 47.14 29.15
N PRO A 182 0.87 48.23 29.52
CA PRO A 182 0.23 49.47 29.92
C PRO A 182 -0.32 50.28 28.74
N ALA A 183 -1.50 50.82 28.98
CA ALA A 183 -2.16 51.83 28.16
C ALA A 183 -1.27 53.06 27.91
N LYS A 184 -1.26 53.55 26.68
CA LYS A 184 -0.85 54.91 26.30
C LYS A 184 -2.01 55.62 25.59
N PRO A 185 -2.08 56.95 25.68
CA PRO A 185 -3.33 57.70 25.72
C PRO A 185 -3.88 58.04 24.34
N ALA A 186 -5.17 58.40 24.35
CA ALA A 186 -5.98 58.80 23.20
C ALA A 186 -5.32 59.88 22.34
N GLU A 187 -5.24 59.62 21.03
CA GLU A 187 -4.98 60.62 20.00
C GLU A 187 -6.23 60.83 19.13
N GLU A 188 -6.38 62.09 18.75
CA GLU A 188 -7.55 62.78 18.21
C GLU A 188 -7.91 62.36 16.78
N LYS A 189 -9.21 62.45 16.46
CA LYS A 189 -9.76 62.29 15.11
C LYS A 189 -9.08 63.24 14.13
N LYS A 190 -8.58 62.71 13.01
CA LYS A 190 -8.49 63.43 11.74
C LYS A 190 -9.47 62.82 10.76
N GLU A 191 -10.48 63.61 10.42
CA GLU A 191 -11.36 63.36 9.29
C GLU A 191 -10.53 63.60 8.03
N ASP A 192 -10.06 62.50 7.44
CA ASP A 192 -9.51 62.53 6.09
C ASP A 192 -10.68 62.67 5.13
N LYS A 193 -11.01 63.91 4.77
CA LYS A 193 -11.83 64.20 3.58
C LYS A 193 -11.12 63.65 2.37
N GLY A 194 -11.42 62.41 2.04
CA GLY A 194 -11.00 61.76 0.81
C GLY A 194 -11.49 62.58 -0.38
N TRP A 195 -10.62 62.77 -1.36
CA TRP A 195 -10.86 63.45 -2.64
C TRP A 195 -12.24 63.14 -3.27
N PHE A 196 -12.78 61.93 -3.05
CA PHE A 196 -14.05 61.49 -3.60
C PHE A 196 -15.31 62.12 -2.99
N ASP A 197 -15.25 62.77 -1.82
CA ASP A 197 -16.43 63.31 -1.13
C ASP A 197 -17.01 64.59 -1.80
N GLY A 198 -16.28 65.19 -2.75
CA GLY A 198 -16.73 66.35 -3.53
C GLY A 198 -17.20 66.05 -4.96
N TRP A 199 -17.17 64.79 -5.41
CA TRP A 199 -17.53 64.45 -6.80
C TRP A 199 -19.04 64.21 -6.97
N PHE A 200 -19.76 63.76 -5.94
CA PHE A 200 -21.17 63.36 -6.08
C PHE A 200 -22.22 64.43 -5.74
N ASP A 201 -21.82 65.67 -5.44
CA ASP A 201 -22.76 66.79 -5.14
C ASP A 201 -23.19 67.58 -6.40
N TRP A 202 -22.88 67.07 -7.60
CA TRP A 202 -23.24 67.64 -8.91
C TRP A 202 -23.84 66.57 -9.84
N PHE A 203 -24.79 65.79 -9.31
CA PHE A 203 -25.77 65.00 -10.07
C PHE A 203 -27.02 64.81 -9.22
#